data_AF-A0A1W6BIF4-F1
#
_entry.id   AF-A0A1W6BIF4-F1
#
_cell.length_a   1.000
_cell.length_b   1.000
_cell.length_c   1.000
_cell.angle_alpha   90.00
_cell.angle_beta   90.00
_cell.angle_gamma   90.00
#
_symmetry.space_group_name_H-M   'P 1'
#
loop_
_entity.id
_entity.type
_entity.pdbx_description
1 polymer ?
#
loop_
_entity_poly.entity_id
_entity_poly.type
_entity_poly.pdbx_seq_one_letter_code
_entity_poly.pdbx_strand_id
1 'polypeptide(L)'
;MNSEYLNIYNNLIKLTRNKNLYLNLERNDEFSDRLLFLMFHFALFLKKFKSEINKKKSQELFDFFVRQIELSIREIGYGDVSVNKKMKEYVNMFYAILDKIEVTDMSIDENIANFFRKIFNLDKNIKFYANYYKKYNEYLSNNTLNNFTKDIINHNF
;
A
#
# COMPACT_ATOMS: atom_id res chain seq x y z
N MET A 1 -11.54 -12.19 -14.58
CA MET A 1 -10.81 -11.32 -13.63
C MET A 1 -11.00 -9.89 -14.12
N ASN A 2 -11.41 -8.94 -13.26
CA ASN A 2 -11.57 -7.55 -13.71
C ASN A 2 -10.17 -6.99 -14.04
N SER A 3 -9.90 -6.74 -15.33
CA SER A 3 -8.61 -6.25 -15.82
C SER A 3 -8.22 -4.93 -15.15
N GLU A 4 -9.20 -4.09 -14.80
CA GLU A 4 -8.96 -2.82 -14.10
C GLU A 4 -8.33 -3.02 -12.72
N TYR A 5 -8.86 -3.94 -11.91
CA TYR A 5 -8.34 -4.20 -10.56
C TYR A 5 -6.98 -4.87 -10.58
N LEU A 6 -6.76 -5.75 -11.56
CA LEU A 6 -5.44 -6.35 -11.79
C LEU A 6 -4.42 -5.26 -12.15
N ASN A 7 -4.77 -4.33 -13.04
CA ASN A 7 -3.88 -3.25 -13.45
C ASN A 7 -3.56 -2.31 -12.28
N ILE A 8 -4.56 -1.93 -11.47
CA ILE A 8 -4.33 -1.14 -10.25
C ILE A 8 -3.38 -1.89 -9.32
N TYR A 9 -3.66 -3.17 -9.05
CA TYR A 9 -2.83 -4.00 -8.19
C TYR A 9 -1.39 -4.09 -8.70
N ASN A 10 -1.19 -4.38 -9.99
CA ASN A 10 0.14 -4.50 -10.59
C ASN A 10 0.91 -3.18 -10.58
N ASN A 11 0.24 -2.04 -10.77
CA ASN A 11 0.84 -0.72 -10.60
C ASN A 11 1.32 -0.51 -9.16
N LEU A 12 0.48 -0.84 -8.16
CA LEU A 12 0.87 -0.72 -6.76
C LEU A 12 2.01 -1.70 -6.39
N ILE A 13 2.01 -2.92 -6.92
CA ILE A 13 3.14 -3.86 -6.78
C ILE A 13 4.41 -3.33 -7.42
N LYS A 14 4.32 -2.64 -8.56
CA LYS A 14 5.48 -2.05 -9.21
C LYS A 14 6.13 -0.96 -8.36
N LEU A 15 5.32 -0.19 -7.63
CA LEU A 15 5.82 0.79 -6.65
C LEU A 15 6.56 0.11 -5.50
N THR A 16 6.01 -0.97 -4.95
CA THR A 16 6.66 -1.68 -3.85
C THR A 16 7.97 -2.36 -4.26
N ARG A 17 8.17 -2.68 -5.54
CA ARG A 17 9.45 -3.22 -6.06
C ARG A 17 10.62 -2.23 -6.05
N ASN A 18 10.41 -0.97 -5.63
CA ASN A 18 11.50 -0.03 -5.43
C ASN A 18 12.45 -0.53 -4.32
N LYS A 19 13.63 -1.02 -4.71
CA LYS A 19 14.65 -1.57 -3.80
C LYS A 19 15.04 -0.62 -2.67
N ASN A 20 14.99 0.70 -2.90
CA ASN A 20 15.33 1.68 -1.88
C ASN A 20 14.39 1.63 -0.68
N LEU A 21 13.14 1.18 -0.84
CA LEU A 21 12.22 1.00 0.29
C LEU A 21 12.78 0.00 1.31
N TYR A 22 13.40 -1.08 0.85
CA TYR A 22 13.91 -2.14 1.72
C TYR A 22 15.33 -1.86 2.21
N LEU A 23 16.18 -1.28 1.36
CA LEU A 23 17.55 -0.91 1.76
C LEU A 23 17.56 0.10 2.92
N ASN A 24 16.54 0.96 3.01
CA ASN A 24 16.42 1.96 4.07
C ASN A 24 15.72 1.43 5.34
N LEU A 25 15.29 0.15 5.39
CA LEU A 25 14.70 -0.44 6.60
C LEU A 25 15.74 -0.82 7.65
N GLU A 26 17.01 -0.95 7.27
CA GLU A 26 18.11 -1.44 8.14
C GLU A 26 17.83 -2.81 8.81
N ARG A 27 16.91 -3.60 8.25
CA ARG A 27 16.63 -4.99 8.63
C ARG A 27 16.47 -5.86 7.39
N ASN A 28 16.37 -7.17 7.60
CA ASN A 28 16.11 -8.12 6.52
C ASN A 28 14.75 -7.81 5.86
N ASP A 29 14.71 -7.92 4.54
CA ASP A 29 13.48 -7.79 3.77
C ASP A 29 12.56 -9.00 4.01
N GLU A 30 11.56 -8.80 4.87
CA GLU A 30 10.57 -9.81 5.22
C GLU A 30 9.26 -9.65 4.41
N PHE A 31 8.50 -10.74 4.31
CA PHE A 31 7.17 -10.70 3.70
C PHE A 31 6.24 -9.65 4.34
N SER A 32 6.32 -9.51 5.66
CA SER A 32 5.60 -8.51 6.45
C SER A 32 5.90 -7.08 6.00
N ASP A 33 7.17 -6.76 5.73
CA ASP A 33 7.62 -5.44 5.25
C ASP A 33 7.10 -5.13 3.86
N ARG A 34 7.19 -6.10 2.95
CA ARG A 34 6.64 -5.98 1.59
C ARG A 34 5.14 -5.73 1.63
N LEU A 35 4.43 -6.46 2.48
CA LEU A 35 2.99 -6.31 2.66
C LEU A 35 2.64 -4.94 3.24
N LEU A 36 3.40 -4.46 4.21
CA LEU A 36 3.16 -3.17 4.85
C LEU A 36 3.36 -2.00 3.87
N PHE A 37 4.39 -2.06 3.03
CA PHE A 37 4.55 -1.08 1.95
C PHE A 37 3.40 -1.15 0.95
N LEU A 38 2.95 -2.35 0.56
CA LEU A 38 1.80 -2.49 -0.35
C LEU A 38 0.52 -1.89 0.25
N MET A 39 0.24 -2.19 1.53
CA MET A 39 -0.91 -1.66 2.25
C MET A 39 -0.88 -0.14 2.32
N PHE A 40 0.29 0.45 2.57
CA PHE A 40 0.42 1.89 2.65
C PHE A 40 0.22 2.58 1.29
N HIS A 41 0.80 2.04 0.22
CA HIS A 41 0.57 2.53 -1.14
C HIS A 41 -0.92 2.44 -1.52
N PHE A 42 -1.57 1.33 -1.18
CA PHE A 42 -2.98 1.09 -1.47
C PHE A 42 -3.91 1.99 -0.65
N ALA A 43 -3.62 2.21 0.63
CA ALA A 43 -4.44 3.08 1.47
C ALA A 43 -4.36 4.55 1.02
N LEU A 44 -3.18 5.05 0.63
CA LEU A 44 -3.06 6.38 0.00
C LEU A 44 -3.82 6.47 -1.32
N PHE A 45 -3.74 5.42 -2.14
CA PHE A 45 -4.48 5.32 -3.40
C PHE A 45 -6.00 5.41 -3.16
N LEU A 46 -6.54 4.64 -2.22
CA LEU A 46 -7.96 4.69 -1.86
C LEU A 46 -8.37 6.05 -1.31
N LYS A 47 -7.57 6.65 -0.41
CA LYS A 47 -7.82 8.00 0.11
C LYS A 47 -7.90 9.02 -1.04
N LYS A 48 -6.95 8.97 -1.97
CA LYS A 48 -6.89 9.94 -3.07
C LYS A 48 -8.10 9.84 -3.99
N PHE A 49 -8.43 8.63 -4.43
CA PHE A 49 -9.47 8.39 -5.43
C PHE A 49 -10.85 8.09 -4.82
N LYS A 50 -11.04 8.35 -3.52
CA LYS A 50 -12.29 8.11 -2.78
C LYS A 50 -13.52 8.78 -3.41
N SER A 51 -13.36 9.95 -4.03
CA SER A 51 -14.42 10.67 -4.73
C SER A 51 -14.66 10.19 -6.17
N GLU A 52 -13.66 9.55 -6.80
CA GLU A 52 -13.74 9.04 -8.17
C GLU A 52 -14.25 7.58 -8.23
N ILE A 53 -13.98 6.80 -7.18
CA ILE A 53 -14.41 5.41 -7.05
C ILE A 53 -15.70 5.35 -6.23
N ASN A 54 -16.78 4.82 -6.82
CA ASN A 54 -17.99 4.58 -6.05
C ASN A 54 -17.78 3.49 -4.99
N LYS A 55 -18.61 3.50 -3.93
CA LYS A 55 -18.48 2.60 -2.79
C LYS A 55 -18.40 1.12 -3.19
N LYS A 56 -19.21 0.69 -4.16
CA LYS A 56 -19.23 -0.71 -4.64
C LYS A 56 -17.90 -1.09 -5.28
N LYS A 57 -17.40 -0.29 -6.22
CA LYS A 57 -16.09 -0.52 -6.86
C LYS A 57 -14.93 -0.48 -5.87
N SER A 58 -15.01 0.37 -4.84
CA SER A 58 -13.98 0.44 -3.80
C SER A 58 -13.95 -0.84 -2.96
N GLN A 59 -15.11 -1.41 -2.63
CA GLN A 59 -15.22 -2.69 -1.93
C GLN A 59 -14.71 -3.84 -2.80
N GLU A 60 -15.13 -3.91 -4.07
CA GLU A 60 -14.67 -4.94 -5.01
C GLU A 60 -13.15 -4.88 -5.23
N LEU A 61 -12.56 -3.68 -5.27
CA LEU A 61 -11.11 -3.50 -5.35
C LEU A 61 -10.40 -3.96 -4.07
N PHE A 62 -10.96 -3.62 -2.90
CA PHE A 62 -10.44 -4.08 -1.61
C PHE A 62 -10.47 -5.61 -1.50
N ASP A 63 -11.61 -6.23 -1.82
CA ASP A 63 -11.78 -7.69 -1.82
C ASP A 63 -10.78 -8.37 -2.77
N PHE A 64 -10.55 -7.76 -3.94
CA PHE A 64 -9.53 -8.23 -4.88
C PHE A 64 -8.13 -8.20 -4.24
N PHE A 65 -7.74 -7.10 -3.59
CA PHE A 65 -6.45 -6.97 -2.89
C PHE A 65 -6.29 -8.01 -1.77
N VAL A 66 -7.31 -8.18 -0.93
CA VAL A 66 -7.32 -9.17 0.16
C VAL A 66 -7.11 -10.58 -0.40
N ARG A 67 -7.78 -10.92 -1.50
CA ARG A 67 -7.59 -12.22 -2.16
C ARG A 67 -6.17 -12.43 -2.68
N GLN A 68 -5.53 -11.40 -3.26
CA GLN A 68 -4.13 -11.52 -3.70
C GLN A 68 -3.17 -11.75 -2.52
N ILE A 69 -3.42 -11.09 -1.40
CA ILE A 69 -2.62 -11.26 -0.17
C ILE A 69 -2.80 -12.69 0.37
N GLU A 70 -4.04 -13.19 0.40
CA GLU A 70 -4.32 -14.57 0.83
C GLU A 70 -3.56 -15.61 -0.01
N LEU A 71 -3.60 -15.47 -1.34
CA LEU A 71 -2.85 -16.34 -2.26
C LEU A 71 -1.35 -16.27 -1.97
N SER A 72 -0.80 -15.07 -1.78
CA SER A 72 0.63 -14.88 -1.48
C SER A 72 1.04 -15.56 -0.17
N ILE A 73 0.18 -15.53 0.85
CA ILE A 73 0.44 -16.18 2.15
C ILE A 73 0.39 -17.70 2.02
N ARG A 74 -0.52 -18.23 1.21
CA ARG A 74 -0.59 -19.67 0.90
C ARG A 74 0.65 -20.14 0.14
N GLU A 75 1.12 -19.34 -0.81
CA GLU A 75 2.31 -19.64 -1.62
C GLU A 75 3.60 -19.73 -0.80
N ILE A 76 3.72 -18.96 0.28
CA ILE A 76 4.88 -19.05 1.20
C ILE A 76 4.73 -20.16 2.26
N GLY A 77 3.71 -21.02 2.15
CA GLY A 77 3.60 -22.27 2.90
C GLY A 77 2.72 -22.24 4.15
N TYR A 78 1.92 -21.19 4.37
CA TYR A 78 0.94 -21.19 5.46
C TYR A 78 -0.24 -22.13 5.12
N GLY A 79 -0.56 -23.04 6.04
CA GLY A 79 -1.74 -23.92 5.94
C GLY A 79 -3.06 -23.21 6.27
N ASP A 80 -4.19 -23.79 5.89
CA ASP A 80 -5.53 -23.16 5.96
C ASP A 80 -5.88 -22.49 7.30
N VAL A 81 -5.60 -23.16 8.41
CA VAL A 81 -5.88 -22.63 9.76
C VAL A 81 -5.07 -21.36 10.04
N SER A 82 -3.80 -21.36 9.64
CA SER A 82 -2.88 -20.25 9.85
C SER A 82 -3.15 -19.07 8.90
N VAL A 83 -3.61 -19.35 7.67
CA VAL A 83 -4.03 -18.33 6.69
C VAL A 83 -5.18 -17.51 7.25
N ASN A 84 -6.22 -18.15 7.78
CA ASN A 84 -7.40 -17.43 8.32
C ASN A 84 -7.02 -16.46 9.45
N LYS A 85 -6.16 -16.89 10.37
CA LYS A 85 -5.65 -16.02 11.45
C LYS A 85 -4.85 -14.85 10.89
N LYS A 86 -3.92 -15.12 9.96
CA LYS A 86 -3.08 -14.10 9.35
C LYS A 86 -3.86 -13.09 8.52
N MET A 87 -4.84 -13.54 7.74
CA MET A 87 -5.72 -12.66 6.98
C MET A 87 -6.48 -11.69 7.88
N LYS A 88 -6.99 -12.17 9.03
CA LYS A 88 -7.64 -11.30 10.02
C LYS A 88 -6.67 -10.25 10.57
N GLU A 89 -5.44 -10.63 10.90
CA GLU A 89 -4.39 -9.71 11.34
C GLU A 89 -4.08 -8.65 10.27
N TYR A 90 -3.94 -9.05 9.01
CA TYR A 90 -3.61 -8.17 7.88
C TYR A 90 -4.75 -7.22 7.49
N VAL A 91 -5.99 -7.71 7.49
CA VAL A 91 -7.17 -6.85 7.25
C VAL A 91 -7.29 -5.79 8.34
N ASN A 92 -7.13 -6.16 9.61
CA ASN A 92 -7.15 -5.21 10.73
C ASN A 92 -6.02 -4.18 10.61
N MET A 93 -4.81 -4.63 10.26
CA MET A 93 -3.67 -3.76 10.03
C MET A 93 -3.94 -2.77 8.89
N PHE A 94 -4.51 -3.22 7.78
CA PHE A 94 -4.86 -2.35 6.66
C PHE A 94 -5.88 -1.28 7.07
N TYR A 95 -6.95 -1.65 7.78
CA TYR A 95 -7.94 -0.66 8.24
C TYR A 95 -7.32 0.35 9.20
N ALA A 96 -6.46 -0.08 10.12
CA ALA A 96 -5.74 0.84 11.02
C ALA A 96 -4.83 1.83 10.25
N ILE A 97 -4.16 1.36 9.20
CA ILE A 97 -3.36 2.20 8.30
C ILE A 97 -4.26 3.19 7.56
N LEU A 98 -5.36 2.72 6.98
CA LEU A 98 -6.30 3.53 6.21
C LEU A 98 -6.92 4.63 7.07
N ASP A 99 -7.47 4.29 8.24
CA ASP A 99 -8.07 5.24 9.17
C ASP A 99 -7.08 6.33 9.57
N LYS A 100 -5.83 5.93 9.84
CA LYS A 100 -4.79 6.88 10.21
C LYS A 100 -4.39 7.77 9.04
N ILE A 101 -4.30 7.23 7.83
CA ILE A 101 -4.05 8.00 6.60
C ILE A 101 -5.19 8.98 6.33
N GLU A 102 -6.46 8.59 6.53
CA GLU A 102 -7.63 9.47 6.30
C GLU A 102 -7.52 10.78 7.08
N VAL A 103 -7.15 10.71 8.35
CA VAL A 103 -7.07 11.87 9.25
C VAL A 103 -5.73 12.61 9.23
N THR A 104 -4.72 12.06 8.53
CA THR A 104 -3.38 12.64 8.48
C THR A 104 -3.19 13.45 7.21
N ASP A 105 -2.64 14.66 7.32
CA ASP A 105 -2.19 15.43 6.17
C ASP A 105 -0.85 14.89 5.65
N MET A 106 -0.93 14.18 4.53
CA MET A 106 0.18 13.49 3.86
C MET A 106 1.00 14.42 2.94
N SER A 107 0.77 15.73 3.00
CA SER A 107 1.65 16.74 2.39
C SER A 107 2.76 17.22 3.34
N ILE A 108 2.63 16.94 4.64
CA ILE A 108 3.55 17.38 5.70
C ILE A 108 4.55 16.26 6.02
N ASP A 109 5.83 16.49 5.75
CA ASP A 109 6.92 15.52 5.94
C ASP A 109 6.94 14.91 7.36
N GLU A 110 6.75 15.73 8.40
CA GLU A 110 6.79 15.27 9.79
C GLU A 110 5.60 14.35 10.14
N ASN A 111 4.44 14.54 9.51
CA ASN A 111 3.30 13.64 9.68
C ASN A 111 3.61 12.26 9.09
N ILE A 112 4.17 12.24 7.88
CA ILE A 112 4.58 11.01 7.20
C ILE A 112 5.69 10.32 8.02
N ALA A 113 6.68 11.08 8.48
CA ALA A 113 7.74 10.57 9.32
C ALA A 113 7.18 9.91 10.59
N ASN A 114 6.30 10.59 11.32
CA ASN A 114 5.68 10.04 12.53
C ASN A 114 4.82 8.80 12.26
N PHE A 115 4.18 8.72 11.09
CA PHE A 115 3.48 7.53 10.67
C PHE A 115 4.44 6.33 10.52
N PHE A 116 5.53 6.50 9.75
CA PHE A 116 6.50 5.44 9.51
C PHE A 116 7.25 5.00 10.77
N ARG A 117 7.59 5.94 11.66
CA ARG A 117 8.18 5.62 12.97
C ARG A 117 7.31 4.64 13.74
N LYS A 118 6.00 4.92 13.82
CA LYS A 118 5.06 4.10 14.60
C LYS A 118 4.77 2.75 13.96
N ILE A 119 4.56 2.71 12.65
CA ILE A 119 4.05 1.51 11.98
C ILE A 119 5.14 0.53 11.58
N PHE A 120 6.32 1.01 11.19
CA PHE A 120 7.45 0.15 10.86
C PHE A 120 8.44 -0.02 12.02
N ASN A 121 8.24 0.71 13.13
CA ASN A 121 9.19 0.81 14.24
C ASN A 121 10.58 1.26 13.77
N LEU A 122 10.62 2.36 13.00
CA LEU A 122 11.83 2.89 12.34
C LEU A 122 12.22 4.25 12.91
N ASP A 123 13.41 4.36 13.48
CA ASP A 123 13.95 5.67 13.93
C ASP A 123 14.93 6.30 12.94
N LYS A 124 15.48 5.50 12.03
CA LYS A 124 16.48 5.92 11.03
C LYS A 124 15.89 5.99 9.64
N ASN A 125 16.57 6.72 8.75
CA ASN A 125 16.17 6.95 7.35
C ASN A 125 14.75 7.48 7.17
N ILE A 126 14.17 8.08 8.23
CA ILE A 126 12.78 8.53 8.20
C ILE A 126 12.53 9.64 7.17
N LYS A 127 13.55 10.47 6.94
CA LYS A 127 13.54 11.50 5.90
C LYS A 127 13.38 10.91 4.50
N PHE A 128 13.94 9.72 4.24
CA PHE A 128 13.74 9.03 2.96
C PHE A 128 12.27 8.65 2.77
N TYR A 129 11.65 8.02 3.76
CA TYR A 129 10.24 7.64 3.68
C TYR A 129 9.31 8.85 3.59
N ALA A 130 9.56 9.89 4.38
CA ALA A 130 8.80 11.14 4.30
C ALA A 130 8.84 11.73 2.90
N ASN A 131 10.03 11.87 2.31
CA ASN A 131 10.20 12.38 0.94
C ASN A 131 9.53 11.46 -0.10
N TYR A 132 9.76 10.15 -0.03
CA TYR A 132 9.21 9.19 -0.99
C TYR A 132 7.67 9.23 -1.00
N TYR A 133 7.03 9.17 0.17
CA TYR A 133 5.58 9.12 0.25
C TYR A 133 4.90 10.47 0.05
N LYS A 134 5.61 11.58 0.30
CA LYS A 134 5.16 12.90 -0.13
C LYS A 134 5.10 13.01 -1.65
N LYS A 135 6.19 12.63 -2.33
CA LYS A 135 6.23 12.58 -3.80
C LYS A 135 5.19 11.64 -4.38
N TYR A 136 4.97 10.48 -3.76
CA TYR A 136 3.90 9.57 -4.16
C TYR A 136 2.51 10.21 -3.99
N ASN A 137 2.26 10.90 -2.88
CA ASN A 137 0.99 11.60 -2.65
C ASN A 137 0.75 12.75 -3.67
N GLU A 138 1.81 13.49 -4.01
CA GLU A 138 1.78 14.49 -5.09
C GLU A 138 1.55 13.84 -6.47
N TYR A 139 2.24 12.73 -6.75
CA TYR A 139 2.07 11.95 -7.98
C TYR A 139 0.64 11.46 -8.14
N LEU A 140 0.03 10.89 -7.09
CA LEU A 140 -1.37 10.51 -7.08
C LEU A 140 -2.29 11.72 -7.32
N SER A 141 -1.90 12.91 -6.84
CA SER A 141 -2.65 14.14 -7.04
C SER A 141 -2.60 14.71 -8.45
N ASN A 142 -1.53 14.43 -9.19
CA ASN A 142 -1.34 14.85 -10.57
C ASN A 142 -1.82 13.82 -11.60
N ASN A 143 -2.41 12.70 -11.16
CA ASN A 143 -2.89 11.63 -12.02
C ASN A 143 -4.38 11.36 -11.79
N THR A 144 -5.04 10.77 -12.80
CA THR A 144 -6.44 10.31 -12.69
C THR A 144 -6.48 8.82 -12.37
N LEU A 145 -7.59 8.35 -11.80
CA LEU A 145 -7.81 6.92 -11.58
C LEU A 145 -7.62 6.09 -12.86
N ASN A 146 -8.05 6.63 -14.01
CA ASN A 146 -7.97 5.96 -15.30
C ASN A 146 -6.54 5.58 -15.73
N ASN A 147 -5.52 6.30 -15.24
CA ASN A 147 -4.13 5.98 -15.53
C ASN A 147 -3.71 4.64 -14.91
N PHE A 148 -4.36 4.23 -13.82
CA PHE A 148 -4.04 3.00 -13.09
C PHE A 148 -4.90 1.80 -13.51
N THR A 149 -6.02 2.04 -14.19
CA THR A 149 -6.94 0.97 -14.64
C THR A 149 -6.61 0.43 -16.02
N LYS A 150 -6.00 1.24 -16.90
CA LYS A 150 -5.78 0.89 -18.31
C LYS A 150 -4.53 0.06 -18.55
N ASP A 151 -3.39 0.49 -18.01
CA ASP A 151 -2.08 -0.11 -18.29
C ASP A 151 -1.19 -0.17 -17.04
N ILE A 152 -0.14 -0.98 -17.12
CA ILE A 152 0.95 -0.99 -16.13
C ILE A 152 1.94 0.12 -16.49
N ILE A 153 1.94 1.21 -15.73
CA ILE A 153 2.70 2.42 -16.04
C ILE A 153 4.09 2.41 -15.41
N ASN A 154 5.04 3.17 -15.97
CA ASN A 154 6.30 3.49 -15.30
C ASN A 154 6.06 4.67 -14.36
N HIS A 155 6.14 4.41 -13.06
CA HIS A 155 5.96 5.43 -12.04
C HIS A 155 7.24 6.26 -11.91
N ASN A 156 7.22 7.49 -12.42
CA ASN A 156 8.33 8.42 -12.34
C ASN A 156 7.93 9.58 -11.40
N PHE A 157 8.46 9.58 -10.16
CA PHE A 157 8.32 10.66 -9.17
C PHE A 157 9.52 10.70 -8.20
#